data_AF-A0A392U7H3-F1
#
_entry.id   AF-A0A392U7H3-F1
#
_cell.length_a   1.000
_cell.length_b   1.000
_cell.length_c   1.000
_cell.angle_alpha   90.00
_cell.angle_beta   90.00
_cell.angle_gamma   90.00
#
_symmetry.space_group_name_H-M   'P 1'
#
loop_
_entity.id
_entity.type
_entity.pdbx_description
1 polymer ?
#
loop_
_entity_poly.entity_id
_entity_poly.type
_entity_poly.pdbx_seq_one_letter_code
_entity_poly.pdbx_strand_id
1 'polypeptide(L)' 'DIIQGEVVTMFNQFYATSTLSWSFSSYFITLIPKIDVPLGIGDFRPISLVESLYKVVAKVLAGRLSTVMDKLISPNQ' A
#
# COMPACT_ATOMS: atom_id res chain seq x y z
N ASP A 1 4.88 23.14 -1.48
CA ASP A 1 3.79 23.84 -0.77
C ASP A 1 2.40 23.30 -1.09
N ILE A 2 1.98 23.24 -2.37
CA ILE A 2 0.60 22.79 -2.73
C ILE A 2 0.30 21.35 -2.28
N ILE A 3 1.18 20.39 -2.57
CA ILE A 3 0.98 18.97 -2.23
C ILE A 3 0.89 18.73 -0.71
N GLN A 4 1.59 19.55 0.09
CA GLN A 4 1.62 19.36 1.55
C GLN A 4 0.24 19.58 2.18
N GLY A 5 -0.48 20.61 1.74
CA GLY A 5 -1.82 20.91 2.25
C GLY A 5 -2.83 19.81 1.94
N GLU A 6 -2.76 19.25 0.73
CA GLU A 6 -3.64 18.16 0.30
C GLU A 6 -3.39 16.88 1.09
N VAL A 7 -2.11 16.51 1.30
CA VAL A 7 -1.76 15.33 2.09
C VAL A 7 -2.24 15.47 3.54
N VAL A 8 -2.03 16.63 4.17
CA VAL A 8 -2.49 16.87 5.55
C VAL A 8 -4.02 16.81 5.63
N THR A 9 -4.72 17.43 4.68
CA THR A 9 -6.19 17.40 4.62
C THR A 9 -6.70 15.96 4.47
N MET A 10 -6.07 15.19 3.59
CA MET A 10 -6.41 13.79 3.35
C MET A 10 -6.20 12.91 4.58
N PHE A 11 -5.09 13.09 5.32
CA PHE A 11 -4.87 12.38 6.58
C PHE A 11 -5.87 12.79 7.68
N ASN A 12 -6.21 14.08 7.77
CA ASN A 12 -7.21 14.56 8.72
C ASN A 12 -8.60 13.98 8.43
N GLN A 13 -8.99 13.91 7.15
CA GLN A 13 -10.23 13.27 6.72
C GLN A 13 -10.21 11.77 7.06
N PHE A 14 -9.15 11.06 6.67
CA PHE A 14 -9.00 9.64 6.99
C PHE A 14 -9.09 9.38 8.50
N TYR A 15 -8.47 10.23 9.32
CA TYR A 15 -8.54 10.11 10.78
C TYR A 15 -9.96 10.33 11.32
N ALA A 16 -10.69 11.30 10.77
CA ALA A 16 -12.05 11.61 11.20
C ALA A 16 -13.09 10.57 10.73
N THR A 17 -12.96 10.04 9.52
CA THR A 17 -13.95 9.14 8.92
C THR A 17 -13.57 7.67 8.97
N SER A 18 -12.29 7.36 9.22
CA SER A 18 -11.71 6.01 9.03
C SER A 18 -11.91 5.45 7.62
N THR A 19 -12.12 6.31 6.62
CA THR A 19 -12.34 5.92 5.22
C THR A 19 -11.34 6.60 4.29
N LEU A 20 -10.96 5.88 3.25
CA LEU A 20 -10.23 6.42 2.11
C LEU A 20 -11.21 6.64 0.95
N SER A 21 -10.98 7.69 0.16
CA SER A 21 -11.69 7.88 -1.11
C SER A 21 -11.59 6.63 -1.99
N TRP A 22 -12.68 6.30 -2.69
CA TRP A 22 -12.72 5.19 -3.65
C TRP A 22 -11.63 5.30 -4.74
N SER A 23 -11.21 6.52 -5.08
CA SER A 23 -10.13 6.74 -6.06
C SER A 23 -8.83 6.03 -5.67
N PHE A 24 -8.54 5.90 -4.37
CA PHE A 24 -7.35 5.22 -3.87
C PHE A 24 -7.37 3.70 -4.06
N SER A 25 -8.53 3.12 -4.39
CA SER A 25 -8.68 1.69 -4.69
C SER A 25 -8.32 1.35 -6.14
N SER A 26 -7.95 2.34 -6.96
CA SER A 26 -7.50 2.13 -8.34
C SER A 26 -6.06 1.61 -8.39
N TYR A 27 -5.79 0.63 -9.25
CA TYR A 27 -4.46 0.07 -9.46
C TYR A 27 -4.24 -0.38 -10.90
N PHE A 28 -2.99 -0.35 -11.34
CA PHE A 28 -2.56 -0.91 -12.62
C PHE A 28 -1.80 -2.21 -12.39
N ILE A 29 -2.08 -3.25 -13.18
CA ILE A 29 -1.30 -4.49 -13.13
C ILE A 29 -0.19 -4.39 -14.18
N THR A 30 1.05 -4.63 -13.76
CA THR A 30 2.18 -4.82 -14.67
C THR A 30 2.81 -6.20 -14.46
N LEU A 31 3.37 -6.77 -15.51
CA LEU A 31 3.99 -8.09 -15.50
C LEU A 31 5.51 -7.94 -15.48
N ILE A 32 6.16 -8.47 -14.44
CA ILE A 32 7.63 -8.52 -14.35
C ILE A 32 8.11 -9.93 -14.66
N PRO A 33 9.02 -10.13 -15.63
CA PRO A 33 9.62 -11.44 -15.90
C PRO A 33 10.31 -12.02 -14.66
N LYS A 34 10.10 -13.31 -14.37
CA LYS A 34 10.84 -14.05 -13.32
C LYS A 34 12.15 -14.64 -13.86
N ILE A 35 12.24 -14.84 -15.16
CA ILE A 35 13.36 -15.47 -15.88
C ILE A 35 13.72 -14.63 -17.12
N ASP A 36 14.93 -14.81 -17.64
CA ASP A 36 15.46 -14.00 -18.75
C ASP A 36 14.66 -14.16 -20.06
N VAL A 37 14.15 -15.37 -20.31
CA VAL A 37 13.37 -15.70 -21.52
C VAL A 37 12.02 -16.26 -21.08
N PRO A 38 11.04 -15.41 -20.77
CA PRO A 38 9.71 -15.86 -20.40
C PRO A 38 8.99 -16.46 -21.63
N LEU A 39 8.44 -17.67 -21.48
CA LEU A 39 7.75 -18.40 -22.54
C LEU A 39 6.24 -18.49 -22.29
N GLY A 40 5.82 -18.45 -21.03
CA GLY A 40 4.41 -18.50 -20.66
C GLY A 40 4.03 -17.42 -19.63
N ILE A 41 2.72 -17.22 -19.45
CA ILE A 41 2.20 -16.24 -18.47
C ILE A 41 2.63 -16.56 -17.04
N GLY A 42 2.88 -17.84 -16.73
CA GLY A 42 3.40 -18.29 -15.43
C GLY A 42 4.81 -17.80 -15.11
N ASP A 43 5.58 -17.42 -16.14
CA ASP A 43 6.95 -16.89 -16.01
C ASP A 43 6.95 -15.41 -15.60
N PHE A 44 5.78 -14.79 -15.49
CA PHE A 44 5.65 -13.42 -15.02
C PHE A 44 5.14 -13.38 -13.59
N ARG A 45 5.58 -12.37 -12.84
CA ARG A 45 5.00 -11.97 -11.57
C ARG A 45 4.09 -10.76 -11.82
N PRO A 46 2.78 -10.85 -11.56
CA PRO A 46 1.93 -9.67 -11.58
C PRO A 46 2.27 -8.77 -10.39
N ILE A 47 2.44 -7.47 -10.64
CA ILE A 47 2.59 -6.44 -9.62
C ILE A 47 1.51 -5.41 -9.79
N SER A 48 0.81 -5.10 -8.70
CA SER A 48 -0.15 -3.99 -8.63
C SER A 48 0.57 -2.68 -8.33
N LEU A 49 0.53 -1.76 -9.28
CA LEU A 49 0.92 -0.37 -9.12
C LEU A 49 -0.27 0.41 -8.56
N VAL A 50 -0.25 0.64 -7.25
CA VAL A 50 -1.22 1.46 -6.53
C VAL A 50 -0.73 2.91 -6.43
N GLU A 51 -1.66 3.86 -6.23
CA GLU A 51 -1.34 5.27 -6.00
C GLU A 51 -0.37 5.46 -4.83
N SER A 52 0.56 6.41 -4.96
CA SER A 52 1.61 6.65 -3.96
C SER A 52 1.06 7.08 -2.60
N LEU A 53 0.00 7.88 -2.57
CA LEU A 53 -0.66 8.35 -1.35
C LEU A 53 -1.23 7.20 -0.51
N TYR A 54 -1.82 6.18 -1.15
CA TYR A 54 -2.26 4.97 -0.46
C TYR A 54 -1.10 4.30 0.28
N LYS A 55 0.08 4.22 -0.35
CA LYS A 55 1.29 3.64 0.27
C LYS A 55 1.77 4.46 1.47
N VAL A 56 1.60 5.78 1.45
CA VAL A 56 1.95 6.65 2.59
C VAL A 56 1.05 6.32 3.79
N VAL A 57 -0.27 6.22 3.59
CA VAL A 57 -1.21 5.83 4.65
C VAL A 57 -0.88 4.43 5.19
N ALA A 58 -0.69 3.47 4.28
CA ALA A 58 -0.33 2.10 4.66
C ALA A 58 0.96 2.05 5.48
N LYS A 59 1.98 2.84 5.13
CA LYS A 59 3.24 2.93 5.88
C LYS A 59 3.04 3.50 7.28
N VAL A 60 2.23 4.55 7.42
CA VAL A 60 1.92 5.14 8.74
C VAL A 60 1.20 4.12 9.62
N LEU A 61 0.20 3.42 9.06
CA LEU A 61 -0.54 2.38 9.79
C LEU A 61 0.35 1.21 10.18
N ALA A 62 1.20 0.72 9.27
CA ALA A 62 2.16 -0.34 9.54
C ALA A 62 3.13 0.04 10.67
N GLY A 63 3.63 1.29 10.66
CA GLY A 63 4.47 1.81 11.73
C GLY A 63 3.77 1.81 13.10
N ARG A 64 2.50 2.21 13.14
CA ARG A 64 1.70 2.16 14.39
C ARG A 64 1.45 0.72 14.83
N LEU A 65 1.10 -0.16 13.90
CA LEU A 65 0.85 -1.57 14.18
C LEU A 65 2.11 -2.26 14.73
N SER A 66 3.28 -1.97 14.14
CA SER A 66 4.56 -2.53 14.58
C SER A 66 4.83 -2.38 16.08
N THR A 67 4.32 -1.31 16.72
CA THR A 67 4.51 -1.07 18.16
C THR A 67 3.80 -2.08 19.07
N VAL A 68 2.84 -2.82 18.52
CA VAL A 68 2.05 -3.82 19.27
C VAL A 68 2.21 -5.24 18.72
N MET A 69 2.96 -5.43 17.64
CA MET A 69 3.07 -6.73 16.94
C MET A 69 3.61 -7.85 17.84
N ASP A 70 4.58 -7.57 18.70
CA ASP A 70 5.18 -8.56 19.61
C ASP A 70 4.18 -9.16 20.60
N LYS A 71 3.08 -8.45 20.88
CA LYS A 71 2.00 -8.92 21.76
C LYS A 71 0.92 -9.70 21.01
N LEU A 72 0.87 -9.56 19.69
CA LEU A 72 -0.18 -10.11 18.84
C LEU A 72 0.29 -11.37 18.11
N ILE A 73 1.60 -11.50 17.86
CA ILE A 73 2.18 -12.64 17.14
C ILE A 73 2.55 -13.76 18.13
N SER A 74 2.18 -14.99 17.76
CA SER A 74 2.61 -16.19 18.48
C SER A 74 4.11 -16.46 18.24
N PRO A 75 4.86 -16.98 19.23
CA PRO A 75 6.30 -17.27 19.08
C PRO A 75 6.69 -18.19 17.91
N ASN A 76 5.75 -18.92 17.32
CA ASN A 76 5.98 -19.92 16.27
C ASN A 76 5.59 -19.45 14.85
N GLN A 77 5.46 -18.15 14.63
CA GLN A 77 5.09 -17.56 13.33
C GLN A 77 6.25 -17.38 12.36
#